data_AF-A0A067CJS5-F1
#
_entry.id   AF-A0A067CJS5-F1
#
_cell.length_a   1.000
_cell.length_b   1.000
_cell.length_c   1.000
_cell.angle_alpha   90.00
_cell.angle_beta   90.00
_cell.angle_gamma   90.00
#
_symmetry.space_group_name_H-M   'P 1'
#
loop_
_entity.id
_entity.type
_entity.pdbx_description
1 polymer ?
#
loop_
_entity_poly.entity_id
_entity_poly.type
_entity_poly.pdbx_seq_one_letter_code
_entity_poly.pdbx_strand_id
1 'polypeptide(L)'
;MASDDELLLRTFPLTPSPPLASAASTPSPLPAAIESTDDFFLDLPSINKLLLSETSSTESDKDTPATRKAKKSKSLAAGDEDPYSRQHRYRKRQKDERQFLRDQVQSLTAQLRQLRDVKTVELASSSEWQKIVRTQRVHAHQATLENTRLKRALEDQLKLANTLDQLLVKRPRLLKFPTLDVVDWKFRKMPADPSAREASFHAMIDDAYSQVESILLQKGLRDAPDGHHAIDITMPDGDDCIVIDVQSVRVLNVDFLDNCNKCWSLWCEPDVTTTAKIPTVNIKVLDRFGPDAAYLQDIGSFRDQKPYLFMRSAIKRYVEKDRAVIVMRTVLDDPLHPPPPGLFIGNHTAFCLLERLGGDKCRRTMCMLGQLPIQAPGTGPLADEPPMMVCDYVLSHTTQTSHLIEDILGE
;
A
#
# COMPACT_ATOMS: atom_id res chain seq x y z
N MET A 1 28.41 63.78 28.63
CA MET A 1 28.08 63.30 27.28
C MET A 1 27.49 61.92 27.48
N ALA A 2 26.22 61.79 27.89
CA ALA A 2 25.01 61.97 27.07
C ALA A 2 25.10 61.17 25.76
N SER A 3 24.62 59.93 25.77
CA SER A 3 23.48 59.53 24.93
C SER A 3 23.03 58.12 25.33
N ASP A 4 21.78 58.05 25.77
CA ASP A 4 20.96 56.85 25.83
C ASP A 4 20.63 56.37 24.41
N ASP A 5 20.59 55.05 24.20
CA ASP A 5 20.01 54.40 23.04
C ASP A 5 18.89 53.46 23.54
N GLU A 6 17.67 53.99 23.54
CA GLU A 6 16.44 53.30 23.92
C GLU A 6 15.59 53.10 22.64
N LEU A 7 15.64 51.91 22.04
CA LEU A 7 14.75 51.54 20.93
C LEU A 7 13.67 50.55 21.40
N LEU A 8 12.52 51.17 21.60
CA LEU A 8 11.20 50.71 22.01
C LEU A 8 10.68 49.44 21.30
N LEU A 9 10.41 48.41 22.10
CA LEU A 9 9.42 47.37 21.84
C LEU A 9 8.02 48.00 21.82
N ARG A 10 7.42 48.17 20.64
CA ARG A 10 6.00 48.52 20.52
C ARG A 10 5.14 47.27 20.36
N THR A 11 4.49 46.93 21.46
CA THR A 11 3.32 46.06 21.58
C THR A 11 2.16 46.61 20.75
N PHE A 12 1.63 45.80 19.83
CA PHE A 12 0.37 46.09 19.12
C PHE A 12 -0.82 45.53 19.92
N PRO A 13 -1.85 46.34 20.23
CA PRO A 13 -3.04 45.89 20.94
C PRO A 13 -4.07 45.22 20.02
N LEU A 14 -4.70 44.17 20.54
CA LEU A 14 -5.85 43.45 19.97
C LEU A 14 -7.03 44.39 19.71
N THR A 15 -7.54 44.38 18.49
CA THR A 15 -8.79 45.04 18.11
C THR A 15 -10.00 44.16 18.43
N PRO A 16 -11.08 44.70 19.03
CA PRO A 16 -12.28 43.93 19.38
C PRO A 16 -13.22 43.77 18.19
N SER A 17 -13.79 42.56 18.06
CA SER A 17 -14.84 42.20 17.09
C SER A 17 -16.17 42.93 17.37
N PRO A 18 -16.90 43.41 16.35
CA PRO A 18 -18.23 43.97 16.53
C PRO A 18 -19.33 42.87 16.54
N PRO A 19 -20.51 43.15 17.14
CA PRO A 19 -21.44 42.12 17.60
C PRO A 19 -22.44 41.64 16.55
N LEU A 20 -22.94 40.41 16.75
CA LEU A 20 -24.08 39.80 16.05
C LEU A 20 -25.34 40.64 16.23
N ALA A 21 -25.87 41.19 15.13
CA ALA A 21 -27.21 41.75 15.06
C ALA A 21 -28.18 40.71 14.46
N SER A 22 -29.10 40.24 15.29
CA SER A 22 -30.30 39.50 14.93
C SER A 22 -31.26 40.43 14.16
N ALA A 23 -31.54 40.12 12.90
CA ALA A 23 -32.70 40.64 12.19
C ALA A 23 -33.33 39.50 11.39
N ALA A 24 -34.42 38.95 11.93
CA ALA A 24 -35.31 38.06 11.21
C ALA A 24 -36.01 38.84 10.09
N SER A 25 -35.79 38.41 8.84
CA SER A 25 -36.67 38.75 7.72
C SER A 25 -37.04 37.46 6.97
N THR A 26 -38.33 37.14 7.05
CA THR A 26 -39.03 36.07 6.35
C THR A 26 -38.81 36.12 4.84
N PRO A 27 -38.50 34.99 4.16
CA PRO A 27 -38.56 34.93 2.71
C PRO A 27 -40.00 34.72 2.23
N SER A 28 -40.51 35.66 1.43
CA SER A 28 -41.76 35.47 0.68
C SER A 28 -41.57 34.41 -0.41
N PRO A 29 -42.56 33.54 -0.66
CA PRO A 29 -42.45 32.45 -1.61
C PRO A 29 -42.73 32.93 -3.03
N LEU A 30 -41.87 32.56 -3.98
CA LEU A 30 -42.15 32.61 -5.41
C LEU A 30 -42.24 31.18 -5.96
N PRO A 31 -43.05 31.00 -7.01
CA PRO A 31 -44.02 29.91 -7.10
C PRO A 31 -43.41 28.57 -7.54
N ALA A 32 -44.07 27.52 -7.07
CA ALA A 32 -43.92 26.16 -7.56
C ALA A 32 -44.33 26.04 -9.05
N ALA A 33 -43.81 24.99 -9.68
CA ALA A 33 -44.11 24.49 -11.02
C ALA A 33 -43.33 25.12 -12.19
N ILE A 34 -42.13 24.57 -12.43
CA ILE A 34 -41.92 23.74 -13.64
C ILE A 34 -41.20 22.47 -13.17
N GLU A 35 -41.93 21.65 -12.41
CA GLU A 35 -41.68 20.21 -12.41
C GLU A 35 -42.21 19.66 -13.74
N SER A 36 -41.52 18.64 -14.25
CA SER A 36 -41.84 17.88 -15.46
C SER A 36 -41.50 18.55 -16.80
N THR A 37 -40.26 18.35 -17.24
CA THR A 37 -40.02 17.96 -18.65
C THR A 37 -38.99 16.83 -18.69
N ASP A 38 -39.38 15.65 -18.19
CA ASP A 38 -38.83 14.38 -18.68
C ASP A 38 -39.35 14.05 -20.10
N ASP A 39 -40.25 14.87 -20.66
CA ASP A 39 -40.69 14.81 -22.06
C ASP A 39 -39.94 15.82 -22.94
N PHE A 40 -38.67 15.57 -23.26
CA PHE A 40 -38.07 16.15 -24.47
C PHE A 40 -36.88 15.35 -25.03
N PHE A 41 -36.91 14.03 -24.86
CA PHE A 41 -35.89 13.10 -25.38
C PHE A 41 -36.30 12.40 -26.69
N LEU A 42 -37.21 12.98 -27.48
CA LEU A 42 -37.76 12.32 -28.66
C LEU A 42 -37.44 12.96 -30.03
N ASP A 43 -36.63 14.01 -30.12
CA ASP A 43 -36.41 14.68 -31.42
C ASP A 43 -34.94 14.96 -31.78
N LEU A 44 -34.06 13.98 -31.51
CA LEU A 44 -32.78 13.87 -32.22
C LEU A 44 -32.55 12.41 -32.63
N PRO A 45 -32.33 12.10 -33.93
CA PRO A 45 -31.99 10.76 -34.33
C PRO A 45 -30.60 10.42 -33.79
N SER A 46 -30.56 9.49 -32.83
CA SER A 46 -29.33 8.94 -32.26
C SER A 46 -28.56 8.16 -33.33
N ILE A 47 -27.55 8.80 -33.92
CA ILE A 47 -26.65 8.20 -34.92
C ILE A 47 -25.90 6.97 -34.36
N ASN A 48 -25.82 6.83 -33.03
CA ASN A 48 -25.07 5.76 -32.38
C ASN A 48 -25.85 4.47 -32.08
N LYS A 49 -27.15 4.38 -32.43
CA LYS A 49 -27.93 3.14 -32.22
C LYS A 49 -28.04 2.20 -33.43
N LEU A 50 -27.46 2.57 -34.58
CA LEU A 50 -27.54 1.80 -35.83
C LEU A 50 -26.29 0.96 -36.14
N LEU A 51 -25.28 0.99 -35.25
CA LEU A 51 -23.98 0.34 -35.48
C LEU A 51 -23.70 -0.88 -34.59
N LEU A 52 -24.63 -1.26 -33.68
CA LEU A 52 -24.34 -2.30 -32.68
C LEU A 52 -25.46 -3.33 -32.44
N SER A 53 -26.44 -3.49 -33.33
CA SER A 53 -27.46 -4.52 -33.13
C SER A 53 -27.93 -5.22 -34.40
N GLU A 54 -27.02 -5.87 -35.14
CA GLU A 54 -27.38 -7.01 -35.99
C GLU A 54 -26.24 -8.04 -36.01
N THR A 55 -26.05 -8.74 -34.89
CA THR A 55 -25.48 -10.09 -34.89
C THR A 55 -26.36 -10.98 -34.02
N SER A 56 -26.88 -12.06 -34.60
CA SER A 56 -27.77 -13.07 -34.00
C SER A 56 -29.22 -12.57 -33.85
N SER A 57 -30.25 -13.21 -34.42
CA SER A 57 -30.60 -14.61 -34.15
C SER A 57 -31.66 -15.09 -35.14
N THR A 58 -31.54 -16.35 -35.58
CA THR A 58 -32.52 -17.10 -36.37
C THR A 58 -33.70 -17.59 -35.52
N GLU A 59 -34.87 -17.56 -36.14
CA GLU A 59 -36.23 -17.86 -35.64
C GLU A 59 -36.45 -19.31 -35.18
N SER A 60 -37.46 -19.48 -34.32
CA SER A 60 -38.18 -20.75 -34.13
C SER A 60 -39.69 -20.52 -34.07
N ASP A 61 -40.35 -21.14 -35.06
CA ASP A 61 -41.57 -21.95 -35.00
C ASP A 61 -42.99 -21.38 -34.71
N LYS A 62 -43.81 -21.66 -35.75
CA LYS A 62 -45.13 -22.34 -35.76
C LYS A 62 -46.39 -21.49 -35.74
N ASP A 63 -47.12 -21.61 -36.86
CA ASP A 63 -48.57 -21.54 -36.89
C ASP A 63 -49.18 -22.55 -37.87
N THR A 64 -50.31 -23.15 -37.47
CA THR A 64 -51.30 -23.90 -38.27
C THR A 64 -52.66 -23.77 -37.56
N PRO A 65 -53.84 -24.07 -38.16
CA PRO A 65 -54.17 -24.36 -39.57
C PRO A 65 -55.45 -23.63 -40.08
N ALA A 66 -55.77 -23.76 -41.38
CA ALA A 66 -57.09 -24.21 -41.92
C ALA A 66 -57.52 -23.61 -43.30
N THR A 67 -57.52 -24.51 -44.30
CA THR A 67 -58.50 -24.70 -45.39
C THR A 67 -58.91 -23.57 -46.35
N ARG A 68 -58.61 -23.76 -47.65
CA ARG A 68 -59.62 -24.03 -48.71
C ARG A 68 -58.97 -24.59 -50.00
N LYS A 69 -59.69 -25.52 -50.64
CA LYS A 69 -59.32 -26.35 -51.79
C LYS A 69 -59.28 -25.56 -53.12
N ALA A 70 -58.39 -25.92 -54.05
CA ALA A 70 -58.74 -26.27 -55.45
C ALA A 70 -57.55 -26.84 -56.28
N LYS A 71 -57.64 -28.15 -56.56
CA LYS A 71 -57.33 -28.91 -57.79
C LYS A 71 -56.04 -28.73 -58.63
N LYS A 72 -55.40 -29.91 -58.81
CA LYS A 72 -54.73 -30.49 -60.01
C LYS A 72 -53.42 -29.80 -60.47
N SER A 73 -52.34 -30.49 -60.82
CA SER A 73 -52.17 -31.87 -61.29
C SER A 73 -50.75 -32.42 -61.06
N LYS A 74 -50.74 -33.73 -60.91
CA LYS A 74 -49.70 -34.76 -60.76
C LYS A 74 -48.61 -34.75 -61.85
N SER A 75 -47.33 -34.83 -61.47
CA SER A 75 -46.30 -35.82 -61.90
C SER A 75 -44.97 -35.46 -61.22
N LEU A 76 -44.47 -36.26 -60.28
CA LEU A 76 -43.53 -37.39 -60.46
C LEU A 76 -42.25 -36.99 -61.19
N ALA A 77 -41.21 -36.64 -60.43
CA ALA A 77 -39.84 -37.13 -60.62
C ALA A 77 -39.00 -36.78 -59.38
N ALA A 78 -38.74 -37.78 -58.54
CA ALA A 78 -37.60 -37.74 -57.64
C ALA A 78 -36.35 -37.98 -58.49
N GLY A 79 -35.42 -37.03 -58.46
CA GLY A 79 -34.13 -37.13 -59.13
C GLY A 79 -33.17 -36.12 -58.51
N ASP A 80 -32.20 -36.64 -57.76
CA ASP A 80 -30.87 -36.07 -57.50
C ASP A 80 -30.71 -34.54 -57.66
N GLU A 81 -30.98 -33.78 -56.59
CA GLU A 81 -30.66 -32.35 -56.54
C GLU A 81 -29.17 -32.18 -56.20
N ASP A 82 -28.37 -32.18 -57.27
CA ASP A 82 -26.95 -31.85 -57.32
C ASP A 82 -26.64 -30.64 -56.39
N PRO A 83 -25.73 -30.75 -55.40
CA PRO A 83 -25.43 -29.66 -54.45
C PRO A 83 -25.07 -28.32 -55.13
N TYR A 84 -24.63 -28.37 -56.38
CA TYR A 84 -24.37 -27.20 -57.23
C TYR A 84 -25.62 -26.32 -57.47
N SER A 85 -26.81 -26.93 -57.59
CA SER A 85 -28.11 -26.26 -57.83
C SER A 85 -28.60 -25.48 -56.60
N ARG A 86 -28.41 -26.03 -55.40
CA ARG A 86 -28.76 -25.37 -54.12
C ARG A 86 -27.82 -24.19 -53.82
N GLN A 87 -26.52 -24.37 -54.05
CA GLN A 87 -25.52 -23.30 -53.88
C GLN A 87 -25.79 -22.12 -54.84
N HIS A 88 -26.19 -22.41 -56.08
CA HIS A 88 -26.53 -21.38 -57.06
C HIS A 88 -27.80 -20.60 -56.67
N ARG A 89 -28.85 -21.28 -56.18
CA ARG A 89 -30.07 -20.61 -55.66
C ARG A 89 -29.79 -19.74 -54.45
N TYR A 90 -28.93 -20.19 -53.53
CA TYR A 90 -28.49 -19.39 -52.38
C TYR A 90 -27.70 -18.14 -52.79
N ARG A 91 -26.74 -18.27 -53.71
CA ARG A 91 -25.99 -17.14 -54.27
C ARG A 91 -26.89 -16.12 -54.98
N LYS A 92 -27.92 -16.60 -55.69
CA LYS A 92 -28.91 -15.74 -56.33
C LYS A 92 -29.72 -14.96 -55.29
N ARG A 93 -30.25 -15.63 -54.26
CA ARG A 93 -30.99 -14.97 -53.17
C ARG A 93 -30.16 -13.90 -52.45
N GLN A 94 -28.88 -14.17 -52.16
CA GLN A 94 -27.99 -13.17 -51.58
C GLN A 94 -27.67 -12.00 -52.52
N LYS A 95 -27.68 -12.22 -53.84
CA LYS A 95 -27.51 -11.13 -54.81
C LYS A 95 -28.76 -10.25 -54.84
N ASP A 96 -29.94 -10.87 -54.83
CA ASP A 96 -31.23 -10.19 -54.83
C ASP A 96 -31.43 -9.40 -53.52
N GLU A 97 -31.07 -9.98 -52.37
CA GLU A 97 -31.12 -9.31 -51.05
C GLU A 97 -30.19 -8.09 -50.99
N ARG A 98 -28.95 -8.22 -51.49
CA ARG A 98 -28.03 -7.09 -51.58
C ARG A 98 -28.55 -5.99 -52.51
N GLN A 99 -29.28 -6.36 -53.56
CA GLN A 99 -29.90 -5.38 -54.44
C GLN A 99 -31.05 -4.66 -53.73
N PHE A 100 -31.91 -5.41 -53.03
CA PHE A 100 -32.99 -4.84 -52.22
C PHE A 100 -32.49 -3.87 -51.16
N LEU A 101 -31.45 -4.25 -50.38
CA LEU A 101 -30.85 -3.36 -49.38
C LEU A 101 -30.24 -2.09 -50.01
N ARG A 102 -29.64 -2.20 -51.21
CA ARG A 102 -29.12 -1.03 -51.92
C ARG A 102 -30.22 -0.10 -52.37
N ASP A 103 -31.32 -0.65 -52.88
CA ASP A 103 -32.48 0.14 -53.32
C ASP A 103 -33.15 0.81 -52.11
N GLN A 104 -33.19 0.14 -50.95
CA GLN A 104 -33.71 0.71 -49.70
C GLN A 104 -32.82 1.81 -49.14
N VAL A 105 -31.48 1.64 -49.17
CA VAL A 105 -30.54 2.72 -48.82
C VAL A 105 -30.72 3.91 -49.74
N GLN A 106 -30.90 3.71 -51.05
CA GLN A 106 -31.17 4.80 -51.98
C GLN A 106 -32.48 5.51 -51.66
N SER A 107 -33.56 4.77 -51.38
CA SER A 107 -34.85 5.33 -51.00
C SER A 107 -34.76 6.16 -49.71
N LEU A 108 -34.16 5.62 -48.64
CA LEU A 108 -33.99 6.32 -47.37
C LEU A 108 -33.06 7.54 -47.51
N THR A 109 -32.02 7.44 -48.34
CA THR A 109 -31.15 8.58 -48.64
C THR A 109 -31.90 9.68 -49.40
N ALA A 110 -32.79 9.32 -50.32
CA ALA A 110 -33.64 10.27 -51.03
C ALA A 110 -34.63 10.95 -50.08
N GLN A 111 -35.25 10.20 -49.16
CA GLN A 111 -36.15 10.75 -48.13
C GLN A 111 -35.41 11.71 -47.20
N LEU A 112 -34.19 11.36 -46.77
CA LEU A 112 -33.36 12.26 -45.95
C LEU A 112 -33.01 13.54 -46.69
N ARG A 113 -32.70 13.47 -47.99
CA ARG A 113 -32.45 14.66 -48.81
C ARG A 113 -33.69 15.54 -48.90
N GLN A 114 -34.86 14.95 -49.17
CA GLN A 114 -36.12 15.69 -49.25
C GLN A 114 -36.46 16.38 -47.92
N LEU A 115 -36.33 15.69 -46.79
CA LEU A 115 -36.56 16.28 -45.47
C LEU A 115 -35.55 17.40 -45.15
N ARG A 116 -34.30 17.25 -45.60
CA ARG A 116 -33.28 18.29 -45.47
C ARG A 116 -33.60 19.51 -46.32
N ASP A 117 -34.08 19.33 -47.54
CA ASP A 117 -34.43 20.41 -48.47
C ASP A 117 -35.69 21.17 -48.01
N VAL A 118 -36.69 20.46 -47.48
CA VAL A 118 -37.86 21.12 -46.84
C VAL A 118 -37.42 21.97 -45.65
N LYS A 119 -36.54 21.43 -44.80
CA LYS A 119 -36.01 22.15 -43.63
C LYS A 119 -35.18 23.38 -44.02
N THR A 120 -34.40 23.33 -45.11
CA THR A 120 -33.63 24.50 -45.58
C THR A 120 -34.51 25.61 -46.14
N VAL A 121 -35.61 25.26 -46.82
CA VAL A 121 -36.62 26.23 -47.29
C VAL A 121 -37.34 26.89 -46.12
N GLU A 122 -37.74 26.12 -45.10
CA GLU A 122 -38.32 26.66 -43.86
C GLU A 122 -37.35 27.54 -43.05
N LEU A 123 -36.05 27.23 -43.12
CA LEU A 123 -35.01 28.08 -42.51
C LEU A 123 -34.84 29.41 -43.26
N ALA A 124 -34.99 29.40 -44.59
CA ALA A 124 -34.89 30.60 -45.43
C ALA A 124 -36.08 31.56 -45.23
N SER A 125 -37.29 31.05 -44.99
CA SER A 125 -38.51 31.84 -44.76
C SER A 125 -38.73 32.28 -43.30
N SER A 126 -37.84 31.89 -42.38
CA SER A 126 -38.01 32.22 -40.95
C SER A 126 -37.61 33.66 -40.59
N SER A 127 -38.41 34.29 -39.72
CA SER A 127 -38.16 35.63 -39.15
C SER A 127 -36.81 35.70 -38.43
N GLU A 128 -36.15 36.85 -38.47
CA GLU A 128 -34.83 37.07 -37.84
C GLU A 128 -34.82 36.72 -36.34
N TRP A 129 -35.90 37.02 -35.62
CA TRP A 129 -36.08 36.61 -34.23
C TRP A 129 -36.15 35.10 -34.05
N GLN A 130 -36.76 34.38 -34.98
CA GLN A 130 -36.82 32.92 -34.94
C GLN A 130 -35.42 32.32 -35.15
N LYS A 131 -34.57 32.96 -35.97
CA LYS A 131 -33.17 32.57 -36.12
C LYS A 131 -32.38 32.83 -34.82
N ILE A 132 -32.55 34.01 -34.21
CA ILE A 132 -31.89 34.38 -32.94
C ILE A 132 -32.31 33.42 -31.81
N VAL A 133 -33.61 33.16 -31.64
CA VAL A 133 -34.13 32.25 -30.61
C VAL A 133 -33.60 30.83 -30.80
N ARG A 134 -33.50 30.34 -32.04
CA ARG A 134 -32.90 29.03 -32.33
C ARG A 134 -31.42 29.00 -31.97
N THR A 135 -30.66 30.02 -32.35
CA THR A 135 -29.23 30.13 -32.01
C THR A 135 -29.02 30.20 -30.50
N GLN A 136 -29.81 31.01 -29.78
CA GLN A 136 -29.78 31.08 -28.33
C GLN A 136 -30.17 29.76 -27.67
N ARG A 137 -31.15 29.03 -28.23
CA ARG A 137 -31.50 27.69 -27.77
C ARG A 137 -30.35 26.69 -27.93
N VAL A 138 -29.63 26.74 -29.05
CA VAL A 138 -28.45 25.90 -29.28
C VAL A 138 -27.34 26.26 -28.29
N HIS A 139 -27.06 27.55 -28.07
CA HIS A 139 -26.06 27.98 -27.09
C HIS A 139 -26.43 27.60 -25.65
N ALA A 140 -27.69 27.76 -25.25
CA ALA A 140 -28.17 27.34 -23.94
C ALA A 140 -28.06 25.81 -23.78
N HIS A 141 -28.36 25.04 -24.83
CA HIS A 141 -28.18 23.60 -24.82
C HIS A 141 -26.70 23.20 -24.70
N GLN A 142 -25.81 23.85 -25.45
CA GLN A 142 -24.37 23.61 -25.33
C GLN A 142 -23.84 23.97 -23.93
N ALA A 143 -24.29 25.11 -23.38
CA ALA A 143 -23.90 25.53 -22.04
C ALA A 143 -24.38 24.56 -20.95
N THR A 144 -25.59 24.02 -21.08
CA THR A 144 -26.11 23.02 -20.13
C THR A 144 -25.34 21.70 -20.23
N LEU A 145 -25.01 21.24 -21.44
CA LEU A 145 -24.16 20.06 -21.64
C LEU A 145 -22.77 20.25 -21.03
N GLU A 146 -22.09 21.37 -21.31
CA GLU A 146 -20.79 21.68 -20.71
C GLU A 146 -20.88 21.81 -19.19
N ASN A 147 -21.93 22.43 -18.64
CA ASN A 147 -22.14 22.52 -17.20
C ASN A 147 -22.27 21.13 -16.56
N THR A 148 -23.03 20.21 -17.17
CA THR A 148 -23.12 18.83 -16.67
C THR A 148 -21.80 18.07 -16.76
N ARG A 149 -21.01 18.29 -17.83
CA ARG A 149 -19.69 17.70 -18.00
C ARG A 149 -18.71 18.20 -16.93
N LEU A 150 -18.70 19.51 -16.69
CA LEU A 150 -17.86 20.15 -15.69
C LEU A 150 -18.26 19.73 -14.27
N LYS A 151 -19.56 19.63 -13.97
CA LYS A 151 -20.04 19.11 -12.67
C LYS A 151 -19.60 17.67 -12.42
N ARG A 152 -19.72 16.78 -13.41
CA ARG A 152 -19.18 15.41 -13.30
C ARG A 152 -17.68 15.40 -13.08
N ALA A 153 -16.92 16.19 -13.84
CA ALA A 153 -15.47 16.28 -13.66
C ALA A 153 -15.09 16.81 -12.26
N LEU A 154 -15.85 17.76 -11.73
CA LEU A 154 -15.66 18.30 -10.38
C LEU A 154 -16.01 17.26 -9.31
N GLU A 155 -17.12 16.53 -9.47
CA GLU A 155 -17.48 15.42 -8.59
C GLU A 155 -16.41 14.33 -8.59
N ASP A 156 -15.83 14.01 -9.74
CA ASP A 156 -14.77 13.02 -9.86
C ASP A 156 -13.45 13.53 -9.25
N GLN A 157 -13.12 14.82 -9.40
CA GLN A 157 -12.02 15.45 -8.69
C GLN A 157 -12.23 15.49 -7.17
N LEU A 158 -13.46 15.72 -6.70
CA LEU A 158 -13.80 15.66 -5.28
C LEU A 158 -13.72 14.23 -4.75
N LYS A 159 -14.17 13.23 -5.52
CA LYS A 159 -13.98 11.81 -5.15
C LYS A 159 -12.50 11.48 -5.08
N LEU A 160 -11.69 11.91 -6.06
CA LEU A 160 -10.26 11.71 -6.06
C LEU A 160 -9.61 12.39 -4.85
N ALA A 161 -9.93 13.66 -4.60
CA ALA A 161 -9.44 14.40 -3.44
C ALA A 161 -9.86 13.72 -2.13
N ASN A 162 -11.09 13.23 -2.01
CA ASN A 162 -11.55 12.46 -0.85
C ASN A 162 -10.86 11.10 -0.74
N THR A 163 -10.55 10.43 -1.86
CA THR A 163 -9.77 9.18 -1.80
C THR A 163 -8.33 9.44 -1.40
N LEU A 164 -7.72 10.54 -1.87
CA LEU A 164 -6.39 10.96 -1.44
C LEU A 164 -6.41 11.40 0.03
N ASP A 165 -7.40 12.18 0.45
CA ASP A 165 -7.57 12.57 1.86
C ASP A 165 -7.83 11.35 2.72
N GLN A 166 -8.63 10.39 2.27
CA GLN A 166 -8.75 9.10 2.94
C GLN A 166 -7.44 8.30 2.93
N LEU A 167 -6.61 8.34 1.90
CA LEU A 167 -5.30 7.68 1.87
C LEU A 167 -4.22 8.42 2.69
N LEU A 168 -4.39 9.73 2.90
CA LEU A 168 -3.47 10.58 3.67
C LEU A 168 -3.87 10.63 5.15
N VAL A 169 -5.17 10.71 5.46
CA VAL A 169 -5.77 10.57 6.80
C VAL A 169 -5.70 9.11 7.25
N LYS A 170 -6.04 8.16 6.36
CA LYS A 170 -5.60 6.75 6.47
C LYS A 170 -4.26 6.59 5.78
N ARG A 171 -3.29 7.45 6.14
CA ARG A 171 -1.88 7.03 6.09
C ARG A 171 -1.89 5.61 6.61
N PRO A 172 -1.44 4.60 5.85
CA PRO A 172 -1.28 3.29 6.41
C PRO A 172 -0.22 3.48 7.51
N ARG A 173 -0.67 3.60 8.77
CA ARG A 173 0.11 3.26 9.97
C ARG A 173 0.30 1.73 10.01
N LEU A 174 0.59 1.17 8.85
CA LEU A 174 0.69 -0.21 8.42
C LEU A 174 1.69 -0.14 7.25
N LEU A 175 2.86 0.44 7.43
CA LEU A 175 4.10 -0.28 7.76
C LEU A 175 5.11 0.66 8.44
N LYS A 176 4.64 1.59 9.29
CA LYS A 176 5.53 2.11 10.33
C LYS A 176 5.68 1.00 11.34
N PHE A 177 6.90 0.51 11.57
CA PHE A 177 7.20 -0.30 12.75
C PHE A 177 6.57 0.39 13.97
N PRO A 178 5.55 -0.19 14.62
CA PRO A 178 4.90 0.41 15.76
C PRO A 178 5.75 0.19 17.02
N THR A 179 7.03 0.55 16.95
CA THR A 179 7.93 0.34 18.09
C THR A 179 8.88 1.48 18.37
N LEU A 180 9.07 2.51 17.55
CA LEU A 180 10.03 3.55 17.91
C LEU A 180 9.64 4.94 17.40
N ASP A 181 8.73 5.58 18.14
CA ASP A 181 8.51 7.02 18.06
C ASP A 181 9.46 7.74 19.05
N VAL A 182 9.57 9.07 18.99
CA VAL A 182 10.40 9.96 19.83
C VAL A 182 10.14 9.81 21.35
N VAL A 183 9.19 8.98 21.76
CA VAL A 183 8.94 8.56 23.14
C VAL A 183 9.97 7.51 23.60
N ASP A 184 10.48 6.67 22.69
CA ASP A 184 11.33 5.51 22.99
C ASP A 184 12.78 5.83 23.36
N TRP A 185 13.37 6.93 22.85
CA TRP A 185 14.74 7.27 23.23
C TRP A 185 14.87 7.58 24.73
N LYS A 186 13.80 8.12 25.35
CA LYS A 186 13.76 8.40 26.79
C LYS A 186 13.74 7.12 27.62
N PHE A 187 13.11 6.07 27.08
CA PHE A 187 13.03 4.75 27.70
C PHE A 187 14.25 3.87 27.40
N ARG A 188 15.17 4.32 26.54
CA ARG A 188 16.41 3.63 26.19
C ARG A 188 17.64 4.21 26.87
N LYS A 189 17.44 4.75 28.07
CA LYS A 189 18.48 5.36 28.90
C LYS A 189 18.75 4.54 30.15
N MET A 190 20.01 4.38 30.50
CA MET A 190 20.38 3.77 31.77
C MET A 190 20.77 4.83 32.81
N PRO A 191 20.17 4.80 34.00
CA PRO A 191 20.61 5.61 35.13
C PRO A 191 22.03 5.26 35.58
N ALA A 192 22.71 6.24 36.21
CA ALA A 192 24.00 6.03 36.85
C ALA A 192 23.88 5.42 38.26
N ASP A 193 22.76 5.62 38.94
CA ASP A 193 22.51 5.04 40.27
C ASP A 193 22.32 3.51 40.16
N PRO A 194 23.06 2.67 40.91
CA PRO A 194 23.04 1.22 40.76
C PRO A 194 21.65 0.59 40.95
N SER A 195 20.85 1.05 41.92
CA SER A 195 19.53 0.47 42.19
C SER A 195 18.53 0.85 41.10
N ALA A 196 18.53 2.12 40.68
CA ALA A 196 17.72 2.59 39.56
C ALA A 196 18.15 1.94 38.23
N ARG A 197 19.43 1.57 38.10
CA ARG A 197 20.00 0.94 36.91
C ARG A 197 19.43 -0.45 36.69
N GLU A 198 19.47 -1.33 37.70
CA GLU A 198 18.87 -2.67 37.62
C GLU A 198 17.36 -2.62 37.37
N ALA A 199 16.65 -1.73 38.08
CA ALA A 199 15.21 -1.54 37.86
C ALA A 199 14.90 -1.07 36.42
N SER A 200 15.69 -0.14 35.89
CA SER A 200 15.53 0.38 34.52
C SER A 200 15.87 -0.68 33.47
N PHE A 201 16.89 -1.50 33.73
CA PHE A 201 17.23 -2.65 32.91
C PHE A 201 16.04 -3.60 32.79
N HIS A 202 15.47 -4.02 33.93
CA HIS A 202 14.35 -4.95 33.95
C HIS A 202 13.09 -4.35 33.31
N ALA A 203 12.76 -3.10 33.62
CA ALA A 203 11.63 -2.42 33.00
C ALA A 203 11.74 -2.37 31.47
N MET A 204 12.93 -2.06 30.93
CA MET A 204 13.16 -1.99 29.49
C MET A 204 13.03 -3.35 28.81
N ILE A 205 13.63 -4.39 29.39
CA ILE A 205 13.66 -5.72 28.76
C ILE A 205 12.34 -6.48 28.95
N ASP A 206 11.61 -6.21 30.03
CA ASP A 206 10.28 -6.78 30.26
C ASP A 206 9.23 -6.11 29.34
N ASP A 207 9.36 -4.81 29.07
CA ASP A 207 8.57 -4.12 28.04
C ASP A 207 8.83 -4.71 26.65
N ALA A 208 10.11 -4.87 26.27
CA ALA A 208 10.47 -5.52 25.00
C ALA A 208 9.93 -6.96 24.91
N TYR A 209 9.93 -7.70 26.02
CA TYR A 209 9.34 -9.04 26.10
C TYR A 209 7.83 -9.03 25.86
N SER A 210 7.11 -8.07 26.45
CA SER A 210 5.65 -7.94 26.27
C SER A 210 5.23 -7.72 24.81
N GLN A 211 6.14 -7.18 23.98
CA GLN A 211 5.90 -6.87 22.57
C GLN A 211 6.20 -8.05 21.61
N VAL A 212 6.86 -9.12 22.09
CA VAL A 212 7.26 -10.27 21.25
C VAL A 212 6.08 -10.88 20.51
N GLU A 213 4.95 -11.11 21.19
CA GLU A 213 3.73 -11.65 20.56
C GLU A 213 3.19 -10.74 19.46
N SER A 214 3.16 -9.43 19.72
CA SER A 214 2.71 -8.43 18.74
C SER A 214 3.60 -8.45 17.49
N ILE A 215 4.92 -8.57 17.66
CA ILE A 215 5.87 -8.64 16.53
C ILE A 215 5.67 -9.96 15.75
N LEU A 216 5.54 -11.09 16.45
CA LEU A 216 5.29 -12.40 15.83
C LEU A 216 4.02 -12.40 14.97
N LEU A 217 2.94 -11.81 15.47
CA LEU A 217 1.67 -11.68 14.74
C LEU A 217 1.81 -10.73 13.55
N GLN A 218 2.41 -9.54 13.74
CA GLN A 218 2.57 -8.55 12.69
C GLN A 218 3.42 -9.06 11.52
N LYS A 219 4.46 -9.84 11.83
CA LYS A 219 5.36 -10.43 10.83
C LYS A 219 4.88 -11.78 10.28
N GLY A 220 3.79 -12.33 10.81
CA GLY A 220 3.28 -13.65 10.40
C GLY A 220 4.24 -14.81 10.72
N LEU A 221 5.17 -14.62 11.67
CA LEU A 221 6.20 -15.61 11.98
C LEU A 221 5.65 -16.86 12.67
N ARG A 222 4.43 -16.77 13.24
CA ARG A 222 3.70 -17.92 13.78
C ARG A 222 3.37 -18.95 12.70
N ASP A 223 3.06 -18.50 11.49
CA ASP A 223 2.63 -19.35 10.38
C ASP A 223 3.73 -19.59 9.35
N ALA A 224 4.91 -18.98 9.55
CA ALA A 224 6.05 -19.14 8.64
C ALA A 224 6.57 -20.60 8.63
N PRO A 225 6.90 -21.14 7.44
CA PRO A 225 7.33 -22.52 7.28
C PRO A 225 8.72 -22.76 7.88
N ASP A 226 9.03 -24.02 8.15
CA ASP A 226 10.41 -24.43 8.42
C ASP A 226 11.30 -24.05 7.23
N GLY A 227 12.49 -23.53 7.49
CA GLY A 227 13.37 -23.02 6.44
C GLY A 227 13.18 -21.52 6.12
N HIS A 228 12.17 -20.83 6.67
CA HIS A 228 11.99 -19.39 6.46
C HIS A 228 13.23 -18.61 6.91
N HIS A 229 13.75 -17.77 6.02
CA HIS A 229 14.85 -16.85 6.31
C HIS A 229 14.71 -15.65 5.39
N ALA A 230 14.54 -14.47 5.98
CA ALA A 230 14.32 -13.23 5.25
C ALA A 230 15.14 -12.12 5.89
N ILE A 231 15.79 -11.32 5.04
CA ILE A 231 16.58 -10.15 5.43
C ILE A 231 16.13 -9.03 4.51
N ASP A 232 15.51 -8.02 5.10
CA ASP A 232 15.06 -6.83 4.40
C ASP A 232 15.75 -5.60 4.99
N ILE A 233 16.35 -4.81 4.11
CA ILE A 233 16.99 -3.54 4.47
C ILE A 233 16.40 -2.48 3.57
N THR A 234 15.67 -1.56 4.19
CA THR A 234 14.93 -0.52 3.49
C THR A 234 15.37 0.85 3.95
N MET A 235 15.30 1.81 3.04
CA MET A 235 15.36 3.23 3.34
C MET A 235 13.98 3.81 3.04
N PRO A 236 13.17 4.14 4.06
CA PRO A 236 11.88 4.75 3.83
C PRO A 236 12.03 6.12 3.17
N ASP A 237 11.24 6.40 2.13
CA ASP A 237 11.27 7.69 1.45
C ASP A 237 10.97 8.84 2.42
N GLY A 238 11.98 9.68 2.66
CA GLY A 238 11.87 10.88 3.52
C GLY A 238 12.28 10.71 4.97
N ASP A 239 12.67 9.50 5.40
CA ASP A 239 13.30 9.28 6.71
C ASP A 239 14.82 9.11 6.52
N ASP A 240 15.63 9.84 7.30
CA ASP A 240 17.10 9.74 7.29
C ASP A 240 17.61 8.49 8.04
N CYS A 241 16.91 7.36 7.94
CA CYS A 241 17.28 6.11 8.60
C CYS A 241 17.17 4.87 7.70
N ILE A 242 18.12 3.95 7.92
CA ILE A 242 18.12 2.59 7.40
C ILE A 242 17.33 1.72 8.38
N VAL A 243 16.34 1.01 7.87
CA VAL A 243 15.53 0.05 8.64
C VAL A 243 16.02 -1.36 8.31
N ILE A 244 16.32 -2.13 9.36
CA ILE A 244 16.76 -3.52 9.27
C ILE A 244 15.65 -4.43 9.80
N ASP A 245 15.31 -5.47 9.04
CA ASP A 245 14.38 -6.52 9.42
C ASP A 245 14.96 -7.89 9.05
N VAL A 246 15.32 -8.67 10.08
CA VAL A 246 15.85 -10.02 9.92
C VAL A 246 14.90 -10.99 10.59
N GLN A 247 14.57 -12.07 9.89
CA GLN A 247 13.63 -13.08 10.34
C GLN A 247 14.16 -14.47 9.99
N SER A 248 14.03 -15.42 10.91
CA SER A 248 14.27 -16.83 10.62
C SER A 248 13.33 -17.74 11.38
N VAL A 249 12.95 -18.85 10.76
CA VAL A 249 12.25 -19.96 11.41
C VAL A 249 12.93 -21.28 11.03
N ARG A 250 13.22 -22.09 12.04
CA ARG A 250 13.82 -23.42 11.87
C ARG A 250 13.19 -24.42 12.84
N VAL A 251 13.01 -25.65 12.40
CA VAL A 251 12.66 -26.80 13.23
C VAL A 251 13.90 -27.65 13.43
N LEU A 252 14.28 -27.86 14.69
CA LEU A 252 15.48 -28.58 15.09
C LEU A 252 15.11 -29.86 15.85
N ASN A 253 15.94 -30.89 15.73
CA ASN A 253 15.78 -32.15 16.46
C ASN A 253 16.56 -32.12 17.79
N VAL A 254 16.31 -31.08 18.60
CA VAL A 254 16.86 -30.91 19.94
C VAL A 254 15.77 -30.41 20.90
N ASP A 255 15.95 -30.61 22.20
CA ASP A 255 15.07 -30.00 23.20
C ASP A 255 15.19 -28.47 23.16
N PHE A 256 14.06 -27.79 23.38
CA PHE A 256 14.00 -26.33 23.29
C PHE A 256 14.88 -25.65 24.35
N LEU A 257 15.08 -26.27 25.52
CA LEU A 257 15.88 -25.69 26.58
C LEU A 257 17.38 -25.80 26.26
N ASP A 258 17.81 -26.91 25.66
CA ASP A 258 19.19 -27.08 25.20
C ASP A 258 19.55 -26.08 24.11
N ASN A 259 18.67 -25.89 23.12
CA ASN A 259 18.89 -24.86 22.10
C ASN A 259 18.82 -23.44 22.67
N CYS A 260 17.97 -23.19 23.68
CA CYS A 260 17.91 -21.92 24.40
C CYS A 260 19.24 -21.63 25.11
N ASN A 261 19.81 -22.63 25.79
CA ASN A 261 21.11 -22.50 26.45
C ASN A 261 22.22 -22.25 25.44
N LYS A 262 22.24 -22.96 24.29
CA LYS A 262 23.16 -22.67 23.18
C LYS A 262 23.04 -21.22 22.70
N CYS A 263 21.82 -20.73 22.47
CA CYS A 263 21.55 -19.35 22.06
C CYS A 263 22.02 -18.35 23.13
N TRP A 264 21.78 -18.63 24.41
CA TRP A 264 22.21 -17.78 25.52
C TRP A 264 23.73 -17.69 25.60
N SER A 265 24.43 -18.83 25.57
CA SER A 265 25.90 -18.87 25.66
C SER A 265 26.59 -18.16 24.50
N LEU A 266 26.01 -18.20 23.28
CA LEU A 266 26.53 -17.48 22.11
C LEU A 266 26.73 -15.97 22.37
N TRP A 267 25.80 -15.35 23.10
CA TRP A 267 25.84 -13.92 23.40
C TRP A 267 26.42 -13.61 24.78
N CYS A 268 26.11 -14.44 25.78
CA CYS A 268 26.36 -14.14 27.19
C CYS A 268 27.56 -14.87 27.77
N GLU A 269 28.17 -15.82 27.07
CA GLU A 269 29.33 -16.58 27.53
C GLU A 269 30.46 -16.60 26.49
N PRO A 270 30.95 -15.42 26.05
CA PRO A 270 31.93 -15.31 24.96
C PRO A 270 33.30 -15.92 25.30
N ASP A 271 33.63 -16.09 26.59
CA ASP A 271 34.89 -16.65 27.07
C ASP A 271 34.86 -18.18 27.24
N VAL A 272 33.67 -18.76 27.43
CA VAL A 272 33.47 -20.21 27.61
C VAL A 272 33.23 -20.91 26.27
N THR A 273 32.57 -20.21 25.34
CA THR A 273 32.24 -20.73 24.01
C THR A 273 33.50 -20.81 23.15
N THR A 274 34.19 -21.96 23.21
CA THR A 274 35.45 -22.21 22.50
C THR A 274 35.22 -22.56 21.02
N THR A 275 34.00 -22.94 20.65
CA THR A 275 33.71 -23.58 19.35
C THR A 275 32.96 -22.70 18.36
N ALA A 276 32.30 -21.61 18.79
CA ALA A 276 31.49 -20.79 17.91
C ALA A 276 31.50 -19.31 18.35
N LYS A 277 32.45 -18.54 17.81
CA LYS A 277 32.44 -17.08 17.91
C LYS A 277 31.92 -16.52 16.60
N ILE A 278 31.12 -15.46 16.66
CA ILE A 278 30.73 -14.70 15.48
C ILE A 278 31.94 -13.83 15.10
N PRO A 279 32.70 -14.16 14.03
CA PRO A 279 33.96 -13.47 13.73
C PRO A 279 33.79 -11.99 13.39
N THR A 280 32.58 -11.59 12.98
CA THR A 280 32.21 -10.22 12.63
C THR A 280 31.76 -9.39 13.84
N VAL A 281 31.58 -9.98 15.02
CA VAL A 281 31.04 -9.29 16.20
C VAL A 281 31.91 -9.56 17.43
N ASN A 282 32.41 -8.49 18.05
CA ASN A 282 33.12 -8.57 19.32
C ASN A 282 32.16 -8.27 20.47
N ILE A 283 31.83 -9.28 21.27
CA ILE A 283 30.88 -9.17 22.38
C ILE A 283 31.62 -9.13 23.72
N LYS A 284 31.25 -8.18 24.57
CA LYS A 284 31.74 -8.04 25.95
C LYS A 284 30.56 -7.93 26.91
N VAL A 285 30.48 -8.83 27.87
CA VAL A 285 29.53 -8.71 28.99
C VAL A 285 30.06 -7.68 29.97
N LEU A 286 29.27 -6.64 30.23
CA LEU A 286 29.61 -5.53 31.14
C LEU A 286 29.11 -5.78 32.55
N ASP A 287 27.89 -6.31 32.68
CA ASP A 287 27.25 -6.53 33.97
C ASP A 287 26.24 -7.69 33.90
N ARG A 288 25.83 -8.21 35.06
CA ARG A 288 24.80 -9.26 35.18
C ARG A 288 23.81 -8.92 36.27
N PHE A 289 22.52 -8.94 35.92
CA PHE A 289 21.41 -8.70 36.84
C PHE A 289 20.70 -10.02 37.14
N GLY A 290 21.45 -10.95 37.74
CA GLY A 290 21.02 -12.33 37.98
C GLY A 290 21.51 -13.33 36.93
N PRO A 291 21.04 -14.60 37.00
CA PRO A 291 21.53 -15.68 36.14
C PRO A 291 21.03 -15.59 34.69
N ASP A 292 19.88 -14.95 34.50
CA ASP A 292 19.13 -14.94 33.24
C ASP A 292 19.12 -13.58 32.56
N ALA A 293 19.90 -12.62 33.06
CA ALA A 293 19.96 -11.25 32.54
C ALA A 293 21.40 -10.75 32.50
N ALA A 294 21.81 -10.25 31.33
CA ALA A 294 23.13 -9.71 31.10
C ALA A 294 23.04 -8.34 30.41
N TYR A 295 23.99 -7.48 30.74
CA TYR A 295 24.20 -6.23 30.05
C TYR A 295 25.47 -6.34 29.23
N LEU A 296 25.35 -6.13 27.92
CA LEU A 296 26.43 -6.40 26.99
C LEU A 296 26.72 -5.19 26.10
N GLN A 297 27.97 -5.16 25.65
CA GLN A 297 28.44 -4.28 24.60
C GLN A 297 28.92 -5.15 23.46
N ASP A 298 28.54 -4.81 22.24
CA ASP A 298 29.02 -5.49 21.07
C ASP A 298 29.42 -4.51 19.96
N ILE A 299 30.48 -4.87 19.23
CA ILE A 299 31.03 -4.08 18.14
C ILE A 299 31.01 -4.95 16.88
N GLY A 300 30.19 -4.54 15.91
CA GLY A 300 30.14 -5.12 14.58
C GLY A 300 31.27 -4.56 13.71
N SER A 301 31.98 -5.47 13.05
CA SER A 301 33.14 -5.19 12.22
C SER A 301 32.97 -5.79 10.83
N PHE A 302 33.52 -5.11 9.82
CA PHE A 302 33.65 -5.66 8.49
C PHE A 302 34.61 -6.85 8.45
N ARG A 303 34.62 -7.58 7.32
CA ARG A 303 35.58 -8.68 7.08
C ARG A 303 37.04 -8.25 7.26
N ASP A 304 37.35 -6.99 7.01
CA ASP A 304 38.69 -6.40 7.22
C ASP A 304 38.93 -5.90 8.66
N GLN A 305 38.11 -6.33 9.62
CA GLN A 305 38.16 -5.93 11.05
C GLN A 305 37.99 -4.43 11.32
N LYS A 306 37.45 -3.67 10.38
CA LYS A 306 37.09 -2.26 10.61
C LYS A 306 35.77 -2.20 11.41
N PRO A 307 35.78 -1.70 12.66
CA PRO A 307 34.58 -1.58 13.47
C PRO A 307 33.70 -0.47 12.90
N TYR A 308 32.40 -0.71 12.76
CA TYR A 308 31.49 0.29 12.19
C TYR A 308 30.20 0.44 13.00
N LEU A 309 29.76 -0.64 13.66
CA LEU A 309 28.53 -0.68 14.45
C LEU A 309 28.87 -0.86 15.92
N PHE A 310 28.31 0.01 16.77
CA PHE A 310 28.36 -0.08 18.21
C PHE A 310 26.95 -0.35 18.74
N MET A 311 26.81 -1.41 19.53
CA MET A 311 25.58 -1.69 20.24
C MET A 311 25.87 -1.90 21.71
N ARG A 312 24.94 -1.40 22.53
CA ARG A 312 24.86 -1.74 23.93
C ARG A 312 23.49 -2.26 24.20
N SER A 313 23.39 -3.41 24.83
CA SER A 313 22.13 -4.15 24.87
C SER A 313 21.87 -4.72 26.24
N ALA A 314 20.61 -4.62 26.65
CA ALA A 314 20.05 -5.49 27.67
C ALA A 314 19.63 -6.79 27.01
N ILE A 315 20.04 -7.94 27.58
CA ILE A 315 19.57 -9.25 27.15
C ILE A 315 19.03 -10.01 28.36
N LYS A 316 17.88 -10.66 28.20
CA LYS A 316 17.26 -11.48 29.24
C LYS A 316 16.59 -12.70 28.62
N ARG A 317 16.71 -13.85 29.28
CA ARG A 317 15.99 -15.07 28.91
C ARG A 317 14.81 -15.32 29.86
N TYR A 318 13.69 -15.71 29.29
CA TYR A 318 12.45 -16.07 29.96
C TYR A 318 12.17 -17.53 29.65
N VAL A 319 12.28 -18.40 30.66
CA VAL A 319 12.00 -19.82 30.52
C VAL A 319 10.60 -20.08 31.03
N GLU A 320 9.72 -20.55 30.14
CA GLU A 320 8.37 -20.97 30.46
C GLU A 320 8.24 -22.49 30.34
N LYS A 321 7.03 -23.01 30.55
CA LYS A 321 6.78 -24.46 30.57
C LYS A 321 7.08 -25.14 29.23
N ASP A 322 6.57 -24.58 28.15
CA ASP A 322 6.60 -25.19 26.80
C ASP A 322 7.39 -24.36 25.78
N ARG A 323 8.02 -23.28 26.25
CA ARG A 323 8.83 -22.39 25.42
C ARG A 323 9.87 -21.63 26.24
N ALA A 324 10.88 -21.10 25.56
CA ALA A 324 11.80 -20.12 26.12
C ALA A 324 11.96 -18.94 25.16
N VAL A 325 12.16 -17.74 25.69
CA VAL A 325 12.35 -16.53 24.89
C VAL A 325 13.57 -15.79 25.38
N ILE A 326 14.52 -15.52 24.49
CA ILE A 326 15.63 -14.62 24.75
C ILE A 326 15.31 -13.31 24.06
N VAL A 327 15.27 -12.22 24.82
CA VAL A 327 15.00 -10.88 24.29
C VAL A 327 16.26 -10.04 24.44
N MET A 328 16.55 -9.25 23.42
CA MET A 328 17.61 -8.25 23.39
C MET A 328 17.01 -6.88 23.00
N ARG A 329 17.41 -5.83 23.72
CA ARG A 329 17.00 -4.46 23.42
C ARG A 329 18.18 -3.52 23.60
N THR A 330 18.42 -2.63 22.64
CA THR A 330 19.56 -1.71 22.73
C THR A 330 19.27 -0.50 23.62
N VAL A 331 20.28 -0.14 24.41
CA VAL A 331 20.40 1.07 25.21
C VAL A 331 21.16 2.11 24.41
N LEU A 332 20.56 3.29 24.24
CA LEU A 332 21.11 4.36 23.40
C LEU A 332 21.92 5.38 24.19
N ASP A 333 21.64 5.52 25.49
CA ASP A 333 22.33 6.47 26.37
C ASP A 333 22.60 5.83 27.74
N ASP A 334 23.85 5.91 28.18
CA ASP A 334 24.29 5.37 29.46
C ASP A 334 25.52 6.16 29.92
N PRO A 335 25.35 7.06 30.90
CA PRO A 335 26.39 7.99 31.33
C PRO A 335 27.67 7.33 31.86
N LEU A 336 27.60 6.08 32.35
CA LEU A 336 28.76 5.38 32.88
C LEU A 336 29.67 4.82 31.79
N HIS A 337 29.14 4.65 30.59
CA HIS A 337 29.85 4.10 29.45
C HIS A 337 29.48 4.93 28.21
N PRO A 338 30.15 6.04 27.88
CA PRO A 338 29.82 6.75 26.65
C PRO A 338 30.12 5.87 25.41
N PRO A 339 29.31 5.94 24.34
CA PRO A 339 29.62 5.22 23.11
C PRO A 339 30.92 5.76 22.48
N PRO A 340 31.73 4.90 21.85
CA PRO A 340 32.94 5.33 21.15
C PRO A 340 32.59 6.27 19.99
N PRO A 341 33.39 7.31 19.74
CA PRO A 341 33.16 8.23 18.63
C PRO A 341 33.37 7.53 17.28
N GLY A 342 32.63 7.97 16.25
CA GLY A 342 32.81 7.51 14.87
C GLY A 342 32.18 6.15 14.53
N LEU A 343 31.49 5.49 15.47
CA LEU A 343 30.73 4.27 15.17
C LEU A 343 29.22 4.57 15.10
N PHE A 344 28.53 3.85 14.23
CA PHE A 344 27.07 3.86 14.20
C PHE A 344 26.53 3.31 15.51
N ILE A 345 25.57 3.99 16.13
CA ILE A 345 24.90 3.49 17.33
C ILE A 345 23.68 2.69 16.86
N GLY A 346 23.72 1.38 17.07
CA GLY A 346 22.66 0.48 16.67
C GLY A 346 21.43 0.62 17.55
N ASN A 347 20.28 0.87 16.92
CA ASN A 347 18.99 0.92 17.59
C ASN A 347 18.19 -0.34 17.26
N HIS A 348 18.31 -1.39 18.08
CA HIS A 348 17.77 -2.71 17.76
C HIS A 348 16.89 -3.28 18.86
N THR A 349 15.98 -4.16 18.44
CA THR A 349 15.22 -5.10 19.26
C THR A 349 15.30 -6.44 18.59
N ALA A 350 15.69 -7.47 19.33
CA ALA A 350 15.74 -8.81 18.81
C ALA A 350 15.14 -9.78 19.81
N PHE A 351 14.60 -10.88 19.32
CA PHE A 351 14.27 -12.01 20.15
C PHE A 351 14.56 -13.34 19.45
N CYS A 352 14.80 -14.35 20.26
CA CYS A 352 14.85 -15.76 19.87
C CYS A 352 13.79 -16.50 20.70
N LEU A 353 12.74 -16.96 20.04
CA LEU A 353 11.67 -17.77 20.61
C LEU A 353 11.95 -19.24 20.28
N LEU A 354 11.93 -20.10 21.30
CA LEU A 354 12.09 -21.54 21.16
C LEU A 354 10.85 -22.22 21.72
N GLU A 355 10.12 -22.96 20.89
CA GLU A 355 8.87 -23.63 21.26
C GLU A 355 9.01 -25.14 21.16
N ARG A 356 8.41 -25.87 22.10
CA ARG A 356 8.32 -27.33 22.05
C ARG A 356 7.34 -27.77 20.96
N LEU A 357 7.77 -28.63 20.05
CA LEU A 357 6.90 -29.25 19.03
C LEU A 357 6.49 -30.70 19.35
N GLY A 358 7.10 -31.30 20.37
CA GLY A 358 6.86 -32.68 20.82
C GLY A 358 8.08 -33.58 20.60
N GLY A 359 8.35 -34.47 21.57
CA GLY A 359 9.65 -35.16 21.67
C GLY A 359 10.81 -34.19 21.87
N ASP A 360 12.02 -34.57 21.45
CA ASP A 360 13.21 -33.72 21.42
C ASP A 360 13.24 -32.88 20.14
N LYS A 361 12.15 -32.16 19.86
CA LYS A 361 12.07 -31.21 18.74
C LYS A 361 11.63 -29.84 19.21
N CYS A 362 12.30 -28.82 18.70
CA CYS A 362 11.96 -27.43 18.97
C CYS A 362 11.80 -26.63 17.67
N ARG A 363 10.89 -25.66 17.69
CA ARG A 363 10.81 -24.60 16.69
C ARG A 363 11.56 -23.38 17.21
N ARG A 364 12.59 -22.95 16.51
CA ARG A 364 13.26 -21.67 16.74
C ARG A 364 12.70 -20.63 15.79
N THR A 365 12.30 -19.49 16.33
CA THR A 365 11.89 -18.30 15.60
C THR A 365 12.74 -17.13 16.06
N MET A 366 13.53 -16.55 15.16
CA MET A 366 14.33 -15.36 15.45
C MET A 366 13.78 -14.18 14.68
N CYS A 367 13.78 -13.02 15.32
CA CYS A 367 13.46 -11.76 14.67
C CYS A 367 14.37 -10.67 15.25
N MET A 368 14.92 -9.84 14.37
CA MET A 368 15.68 -8.66 14.74
C MET A 368 15.19 -7.48 13.91
N LEU A 369 14.83 -6.41 14.60
CA LEU A 369 14.34 -5.16 14.05
C LEU A 369 15.31 -4.06 14.45
N GLY A 370 15.78 -3.30 13.47
CA GLY A 370 16.84 -2.32 13.65
C GLY A 370 16.57 -1.00 12.94
N GLN A 371 17.14 0.07 13.48
CA GLN A 371 17.26 1.36 12.82
C GLN A 371 18.68 1.89 12.97
N LEU A 372 19.21 2.45 11.89
CA LEU A 372 20.51 3.11 11.83
C LEU A 372 20.35 4.44 11.10
N PRO A 373 21.06 5.51 11.50
CA PRO A 373 21.06 6.74 10.73
C PRO A 373 21.72 6.50 9.37
N ILE A 374 21.24 7.17 8.31
CA ILE A 374 21.85 7.09 6.98
C ILE A 374 23.21 7.79 6.94
N GLN A 375 23.33 8.90 7.68
CA GLN A 375 24.57 9.65 7.75
C GLN A 375 25.56 8.98 8.68
N ALA A 376 26.75 8.68 8.16
CA ALA A 376 27.85 8.17 8.95
C ALA A 376 28.27 9.20 10.00
N PRO A 377 28.55 8.77 11.25
CA PRO A 377 29.10 9.66 12.26
C PRO A 377 30.46 10.19 11.78
N GLY A 378 30.59 11.52 11.71
CA GLY A 378 31.52 12.23 10.80
C GLY A 378 33.02 11.91 10.85
N THR A 379 33.54 11.19 11.86
CA THR A 379 34.95 10.73 11.92
C THR A 379 35.09 9.20 11.85
N GLY A 380 34.03 8.49 11.49
CA GLY A 380 33.99 7.04 11.38
C GLY A 380 34.67 6.46 10.14
N PRO A 381 34.94 5.15 10.10
CA PRO A 381 35.55 4.48 8.95
C PRO A 381 34.69 4.48 7.68
N LEU A 382 33.46 4.97 7.78
CA LEU A 382 32.51 5.13 6.67
C LEU A 382 32.15 6.62 6.44
N ALA A 383 32.87 7.56 7.07
CA ALA A 383 32.56 8.99 6.98
C ALA A 383 32.70 9.55 5.56
N ASP A 384 33.61 8.99 4.76
CA ASP A 384 33.88 9.41 3.38
C ASP A 384 33.07 8.62 2.34
N GLU A 385 32.30 7.62 2.76
CA GLU A 385 31.56 6.71 1.86
C GLU A 385 30.17 7.26 1.52
N PRO A 386 29.71 7.13 0.26
CA PRO A 386 28.39 7.59 -0.13
C PRO A 386 27.28 6.77 0.57
N PRO A 387 26.14 7.38 0.95
CA PRO A 387 25.06 6.73 1.71
C PRO A 387 24.54 5.39 1.13
N MET A 388 24.50 5.27 -0.20
CA MET A 388 24.09 4.02 -0.88
C MET A 388 25.03 2.85 -0.55
N MET A 389 26.34 3.11 -0.44
CA MET A 389 27.29 2.07 -0.06
C MET A 389 27.11 1.65 1.41
N VAL A 390 26.70 2.55 2.30
CA VAL A 390 26.41 2.21 3.70
C VAL A 390 25.30 1.16 3.79
N CYS A 391 24.24 1.28 2.98
CA CYS A 391 23.18 0.26 2.96
C CYS A 391 23.68 -1.09 2.47
N ASP A 392 24.43 -1.11 1.37
CA ASP A 392 25.02 -2.35 0.84
C ASP A 392 25.96 -3.01 1.84
N TYR A 393 26.74 -2.21 2.58
CA TYR A 393 27.63 -2.67 3.63
C TYR A 393 26.86 -3.27 4.82
N VAL A 394 25.83 -2.57 5.29
CA VAL A 394 24.96 -3.05 6.37
C VAL A 394 24.25 -4.34 5.94
N LEU A 395 23.77 -4.41 4.69
CA LEU A 395 23.15 -5.62 4.12
C LEU A 395 24.12 -6.79 4.06
N SER A 396 25.31 -6.57 3.53
CA SER A 396 26.34 -7.61 3.43
C SER A 396 26.71 -8.16 4.81
N HIS A 397 26.97 -7.27 5.78
CA HIS A 397 27.32 -7.67 7.14
C HIS A 397 26.17 -8.40 7.85
N THR A 398 24.95 -7.86 7.76
CA THR A 398 23.77 -8.44 8.40
C THR A 398 23.44 -9.81 7.81
N THR A 399 23.55 -9.95 6.49
CA THR A 399 23.35 -11.22 5.78
C THR A 399 24.37 -12.25 6.21
N GLN A 400 25.66 -11.91 6.18
CA GLN A 400 26.72 -12.82 6.60
C GLN A 400 26.56 -13.25 8.05
N THR A 401 26.32 -12.29 8.95
CA THR A 401 26.18 -12.56 10.38
C THR A 401 24.95 -13.43 10.67
N SER A 402 23.83 -13.17 9.98
CA SER A 402 22.61 -13.96 10.12
C SER A 402 22.82 -15.41 9.66
N HIS A 403 23.48 -15.65 8.52
CA HIS A 403 23.79 -17.01 8.08
C HIS A 403 24.72 -17.74 9.06
N LEU A 404 25.76 -17.07 9.55
CA LEU A 404 26.67 -17.66 10.53
C LEU A 404 25.95 -18.05 11.84
N ILE A 405 25.03 -17.22 12.31
CA ILE A 405 24.22 -17.53 13.49
C ILE A 405 23.31 -18.74 13.22
N GLU A 406 22.69 -18.82 12.04
CA GLU A 406 21.86 -19.96 11.65
C GLU A 406 22.67 -21.26 11.60
N ASP A 407 23.89 -21.23 11.07
CA ASP A 407 24.80 -22.38 11.00
C ASP A 407 25.23 -22.82 12.41
N ILE A 408 25.74 -21.88 13.23
CA ILE A 408 26.20 -22.14 14.60
C ILE A 408 25.09 -22.75 15.47
N LEU A 409 23.86 -22.25 15.32
CA LEU A 409 22.74 -22.69 16.14
C LEU A 409 21.93 -23.83 15.49
N GLY A 410 22.24 -24.19 14.25
CA GLY A 410 21.64 -25.29 13.50
C GLY A 410 22.36 -26.63 13.74
N GLU A 411 23.65 -26.57 14.08
CA GLU A 411 24.47 -27.68 14.61
C GLU A 411 24.18 -27.94 16.11
#